data_AF-A0A1X7E594-F1
#
_entry.id   AF-A0A1X7E594-F1
#
_cell.length_a   1.000
_cell.length_b   1.000
_cell.length_c   1.000
_cell.angle_alpha   90.00
_cell.angle_beta   90.00
_cell.angle_gamma   90.00
#
_symmetry.space_group_name_H-M   'P 1'
#
loop_
_entity.id
_entity.type
_entity.pdbx_description
1 polymer ?
#
loop_
_entity_poly.entity_id
_entity_poly.type
_entity_poly.pdbx_seq_one_letter_code
_entity_poly.pdbx_strand_id
1 'polypeptide(L)'
;MAGGLQDSIPLYFAFDSQTEDRLHYHISLSGNANPPRELGLSLNGYLGFYQRSEVTDYWKSEPLELSEHGLICHLRDHQGYRAGAILDIPHHNHQTHYLLNTKDGETLTFLLKQDS
;
A
#
# COMPACT_ATOMS: atom_id res chain seq x y z
N MET A 1 7.86 -12.90 -4.56
CA MET A 1 6.83 -12.04 -5.20
C MET A 1 5.50 -12.28 -4.50
N ALA A 2 4.90 -11.26 -3.90
CA ALA A 2 3.64 -11.37 -3.16
C ALA A 2 2.38 -11.08 -4.01
N GLY A 3 2.54 -10.90 -5.32
CA GLY A 3 1.44 -10.69 -6.26
C GLY A 3 0.81 -12.01 -6.73
N GLY A 4 -0.51 -11.98 -6.95
CA GLY A 4 -1.26 -13.08 -7.57
C GLY A 4 -1.57 -12.82 -9.05
N LEU A 5 -2.33 -13.71 -9.68
CA LEU A 5 -2.84 -13.57 -11.06
C LEU A 5 -4.17 -12.79 -11.13
N GLN A 6 -4.62 -12.23 -10.01
CA GLN A 6 -5.88 -11.48 -9.93
C GLN A 6 -5.69 -10.04 -10.42
N ASP A 7 -6.78 -9.45 -10.88
CA ASP A 7 -6.81 -8.04 -11.27
C ASP A 7 -6.39 -7.15 -10.09
N SER A 8 -5.68 -6.07 -10.40
CA SER A 8 -5.32 -5.07 -9.41
C SER A 8 -6.57 -4.35 -8.91
N ILE A 9 -6.61 -4.06 -7.61
CA ILE A 9 -7.69 -3.24 -7.05
C ILE A 9 -7.48 -1.77 -7.46
N PRO A 10 -8.51 -1.07 -7.96
CA PRO A 10 -8.42 0.35 -8.25
C PRO A 10 -8.37 1.15 -6.94
N LEU A 11 -7.32 1.97 -6.80
CA LEU A 11 -7.07 2.80 -5.62
C LEU A 11 -7.07 4.28 -6.00
N TYR A 12 -7.58 5.12 -5.11
CA TYR A 12 -7.49 6.57 -5.24
C TYR A 12 -6.29 7.08 -4.44
N PHE A 13 -5.44 7.87 -5.10
CA PHE A 13 -4.29 8.54 -4.50
C PHE A 13 -4.58 10.03 -4.41
N ALA A 14 -4.91 10.51 -3.22
CA ALA A 14 -5.04 11.94 -2.94
C ALA A 14 -3.66 12.49 -2.58
N PHE A 15 -3.12 13.40 -3.38
CA PHE A 15 -1.85 14.04 -3.07
C PHE A 15 -1.96 14.85 -1.78
N ASP A 16 -1.00 14.65 -0.88
CA ASP A 16 -0.87 15.40 0.37
C ASP A 16 0.27 16.44 0.25
N SER A 17 1.49 15.96 0.02
CA SER A 17 2.70 16.79 0.00
C SER A 17 3.86 16.10 -0.73
N GLN A 18 5.01 16.77 -0.85
CA GLN A 18 6.22 16.18 -1.42
C GLN A 18 7.48 16.66 -0.70
N THR A 19 8.49 15.81 -0.66
CA THR A 19 9.88 16.14 -0.30
C THR A 19 10.77 16.04 -1.55
N GLU A 20 12.07 16.28 -1.41
CA GLU A 20 13.03 16.14 -2.50
C GLU A 20 13.07 14.70 -3.08
N ASP A 21 12.86 13.69 -2.23
CA ASP A 21 12.99 12.28 -2.60
C ASP A 21 11.67 11.50 -2.62
N ARG A 22 10.53 12.10 -2.23
CA ARG A 22 9.27 11.36 -2.00
C ARG A 22 8.02 12.17 -2.31
N LEU A 23 6.99 11.46 -2.77
CA LEU A 23 5.62 11.98 -2.89
C LEU A 23 4.77 11.37 -1.77
N HIS A 24 3.93 12.19 -1.15
CA HIS A 24 3.05 11.80 -0.05
C HIS A 24 1.59 11.76 -0.49
N TYR A 25 0.88 10.72 -0.09
CA TYR A 25 -0.50 10.48 -0.49
C TYR A 25 -1.37 9.94 0.65
N HIS A 26 -2.65 10.30 0.65
CA HIS A 26 -3.68 9.47 1.23
C HIS A 26 -4.17 8.47 0.18
N ILE A 27 -4.20 7.19 0.52
CA ILE A 27 -4.56 6.10 -0.41
C ILE A 27 -5.86 5.49 0.08
N SER A 28 -6.87 5.37 -0.78
CA SER A 28 -8.16 4.79 -0.41
C SER A 28 -8.70 3.83 -1.47
N LEU A 29 -9.61 2.94 -1.06
CA LEU A 29 -10.36 2.13 -2.02
C LEU A 29 -11.24 3.04 -2.89
N SER A 30 -11.24 2.80 -4.19
CA SER A 30 -12.23 3.42 -5.07
C SER A 30 -13.64 2.89 -4.72
N GLY A 31 -14.57 3.77 -4.38
CA GLY A 31 -15.93 3.40 -4.01
C GLY A 31 -16.67 4.44 -3.17
N ASN A 32 -17.95 4.18 -2.90
CA ASN A 32 -18.89 5.13 -2.27
C ASN A 32 -18.98 5.02 -0.74
N ALA A 33 -17.98 4.43 -0.07
CA ALA A 33 -17.99 4.35 1.39
C ALA A 33 -17.88 5.76 2.00
N ASN A 34 -18.67 6.04 3.04
CA ASN A 34 -18.61 7.30 3.78
C ASN A 34 -18.52 7.03 5.29
N PRO A 35 -17.39 7.34 5.96
CA PRO A 35 -16.15 7.84 5.37
C PRO A 35 -15.47 6.79 4.45
N PRO A 36 -14.61 7.23 3.51
CA PRO A 36 -13.81 6.32 2.68
C PRO A 36 -13.02 5.33 3.53
N ARG A 37 -12.71 4.16 2.96
CA ARG A 37 -11.78 3.22 3.59
C ARG A 37 -10.37 3.56 3.13
N GLU A 38 -9.58 4.11 4.05
CA GLU A 38 -8.23 4.56 3.78
C GLU A 38 -7.22 3.50 4.18
N LEU A 39 -6.14 3.40 3.40
CA LEU A 39 -5.01 2.56 3.69
C LEU A 39 -4.35 3.09 4.96
N GLY A 40 -4.20 2.23 5.95
CA GLY A 40 -3.54 2.56 7.19
C GLY A 40 -2.90 1.36 7.83
N LEU A 41 -2.43 1.55 9.06
CA LEU A 41 -1.80 0.52 9.86
C LEU A 41 -2.69 0.14 11.04
N SER A 42 -2.74 -1.17 11.33
CA SER A 42 -3.10 -1.65 12.67
C SER A 42 -2.02 -1.31 13.69
N LEU A 43 -2.31 -1.51 14.97
CA LEU A 43 -1.35 -1.33 16.06
C LEU A 43 -0.07 -2.18 15.87
N ASN A 44 -0.19 -3.36 15.25
CA ASN A 44 0.90 -4.29 15.01
C ASN A 44 1.55 -4.12 13.62
N GLY A 45 1.31 -3.00 12.94
CA GLY A 45 1.98 -2.67 11.68
C GLY A 45 1.41 -3.37 10.45
N TYR A 46 0.31 -4.13 10.57
CA TYR A 46 -0.37 -4.67 9.38
C TYR A 46 -1.07 -3.58 8.60
N LEU A 47 -0.91 -3.62 7.27
CA LEU A 47 -1.61 -2.73 6.35
C LEU A 47 -3.03 -3.22 6.08
N GLY A 48 -3.97 -2.30 5.99
CA GLY A 48 -5.34 -2.59 5.61
C GLY A 48 -6.12 -1.32 5.29
N PHE A 49 -7.28 -1.48 4.65
CA PHE A 49 -8.20 -0.38 4.39
C PHE A 49 -9.18 -0.25 5.54
N TYR A 50 -8.95 0.73 6.42
CA TYR A 50 -9.74 0.95 7.61
C TYR A 50 -10.75 2.07 7.38
N GLN A 51 -11.99 1.84 7.82
CA GLN A 51 -12.97 2.91 7.93
C GLN A 51 -12.73 3.60 9.28
N ARG A 52 -11.97 4.70 9.28
CA ARG A 52 -11.74 5.51 10.48
C ARG A 52 -12.34 6.88 10.29
N SER A 53 -12.72 7.53 11.39
CA SER A 53 -13.19 8.92 11.37
C SER A 53 -12.08 9.88 10.94
N GLU A 54 -10.81 9.55 11.22
CA GLU A 54 -9.62 10.31 10.80
C GLU A 54 -8.46 9.33 10.57
N VAL A 55 -7.95 9.25 9.33
CA VAL A 55 -6.62 8.70 9.03
C VAL A 55 -5.76 9.89 8.63
N THR A 56 -4.90 10.35 9.53
CA THR A 56 -3.99 11.48 9.26
C THR A 56 -2.68 11.06 8.63
N ASP A 57 -2.39 9.75 8.63
CA ASP A 57 -1.10 9.24 8.23
C ASP A 57 -1.05 9.08 6.71
N TYR A 58 -0.25 9.92 6.07
CA TYR A 58 0.07 9.79 4.65
C TYR A 58 1.05 8.63 4.41
N TRP A 59 1.03 8.14 3.17
CA TRP A 59 1.95 7.15 2.63
C TRP A 59 2.96 7.80 1.71
N LYS A 60 4.19 7.31 1.69
CA LYS A 60 5.27 7.82 0.85
C LYS A 60 5.57 6.83 -0.25
N SER A 61 5.65 7.29 -1.50
CA SER A 61 6.33 6.55 -2.55
C SER A 61 7.81 6.90 -2.57
N GLU A 62 8.67 5.90 -2.44
CA GLU A 62 10.12 5.99 -2.66
C GLU A 62 10.41 5.47 -4.08
N PRO A 63 10.64 6.35 -5.07
CA PRO A 63 10.91 5.95 -6.44
C PRO A 63 12.15 5.07 -6.54
N LEU A 64 12.07 3.98 -7.31
CA LEU A 64 13.22 3.15 -7.67
C LEU A 64 13.56 3.28 -9.15
N GLU A 65 12.56 3.16 -10.01
CA GLU A 65 12.71 3.23 -11.46
C GLU A 65 11.40 3.70 -12.10
N LEU A 66 11.49 4.63 -13.06
CA LEU A 66 10.38 4.94 -13.95
C LEU A 66 10.51 4.07 -15.21
N SER A 67 9.64 3.08 -15.33
CA SER A 67 9.58 2.15 -16.47
C SER A 67 8.53 2.58 -17.49
N GLU A 68 8.50 1.92 -18.65
CA GLU A 68 7.42 2.08 -19.64
C GLU A 68 6.03 1.68 -19.12
N HIS A 69 5.97 0.90 -18.03
CA HIS A 69 4.73 0.44 -17.42
C HIS A 69 4.26 1.31 -16.24
N GLY A 70 5.06 2.29 -15.82
CA GLY A 70 4.80 3.12 -14.65
C GLY A 70 5.97 3.20 -13.67
N LEU A 71 5.69 3.72 -12.47
CA LEU A 71 6.68 3.91 -11.43
C LEU A 71 6.84 2.64 -10.59
N ILE A 72 8.05 2.08 -10.60
CA ILE A 72 8.47 1.05 -9.67
C ILE A 72 8.96 1.75 -8.40
N CYS A 73 8.38 1.43 -7.24
CA CYS A 73 8.68 2.09 -5.98
C CYS A 73 8.59 1.15 -4.76
N HIS A 74 9.21 1.57 -3.66
CA HIS A 74 8.79 1.09 -2.34
C HIS A 74 7.68 1.98 -1.79
N LEU A 75 6.69 1.35 -1.15
CA LEU A 75 5.69 2.06 -0.37
C LEU A 75 6.15 2.14 1.08
N ARG A 76 6.07 3.32 1.68
CA ARG A 76 6.47 3.56 3.09
C ARG A 76 5.35 4.23 3.87
N ASP A 77 5.28 3.90 5.16
CA ASP A 77 4.39 4.63 6.08
C ASP A 77 4.93 6.04 6.41
N HIS A 78 4.14 6.80 7.17
CA HIS A 78 4.47 8.14 7.63
C HIS A 78 5.76 8.19 8.48
N GLN A 79 6.15 7.08 9.13
CA GLN A 79 7.40 6.96 9.90
C GLN A 79 8.60 6.58 9.01
N GLY A 80 8.34 6.14 7.78
CA GLY A 80 9.35 5.79 6.79
C GLY A 80 9.67 4.29 6.70
N TYR A 81 8.93 3.43 7.40
CA TYR A 81 9.09 1.98 7.29
C TYR A 81 8.50 1.46 5.97
N ARG A 82 9.21 0.57 5.30
CA ARG A 82 8.78 0.00 4.00
C ARG A 82 7.77 -1.11 4.21
N ALA A 83 6.76 -1.17 3.36
CA ALA A 83 5.82 -2.29 3.33
C ALA A 83 6.54 -3.57 2.89
N GLY A 84 6.34 -4.64 3.65
CA GLY A 84 6.80 -5.99 3.39
C GLY A 84 5.66 -7.00 3.36
N ALA A 85 5.98 -8.21 2.89
CA ALA A 85 5.06 -9.34 2.84
C ALA A 85 5.48 -10.41 3.85
N ILE A 86 4.49 -10.87 4.61
CA ILE A 86 4.56 -12.04 5.48
C ILE A 86 3.67 -13.10 4.87
N LEU A 87 4.21 -14.29 4.63
CA LEU A 87 3.45 -15.41 4.13
C LEU A 87 2.42 -15.88 5.18
N ASP A 88 1.14 -15.91 4.81
CA ASP A 88 0.04 -16.30 5.69
C ASP A 88 -0.10 -17.83 5.69
N ILE A 89 0.55 -18.50 6.66
CA ILE A 89 0.48 -19.95 6.82
C ILE A 89 0.17 -20.34 8.28
N PRO A 90 -0.83 -21.21 8.51
CA PRO A 90 -1.76 -21.78 7.53
C PRO A 90 -2.91 -20.80 7.22
N HIS A 91 -3.19 -20.56 5.93
CA HIS A 91 -4.41 -19.86 5.54
C HIS A 91 -5.58 -20.83 5.32
N HIS A 92 -6.78 -20.40 5.69
CA HIS A 92 -8.00 -21.23 5.76
C HIS A 92 -8.42 -21.87 4.43
N ASN A 93 -8.07 -21.26 3.29
CA ASN A 93 -8.45 -21.74 1.96
C ASN A 93 -7.31 -22.51 1.25
N HIS A 94 -6.21 -22.80 1.95
CA HIS A 94 -5.02 -23.48 1.42
C HIS A 94 -4.36 -22.81 0.20
N GLN A 95 -4.72 -21.57 -0.13
CA GLN A 95 -4.04 -20.76 -1.13
C GLN A 95 -2.90 -19.96 -0.49
N THR A 96 -1.93 -19.57 -1.29
CA THR A 96 -0.86 -18.67 -0.87
C THR A 96 -1.42 -17.25 -0.71
N HIS A 97 -1.49 -16.77 0.52
CA HIS A 97 -1.85 -15.40 0.85
C HIS A 97 -0.67 -14.71 1.53
N TYR A 98 -0.58 -13.40 1.38
CA TYR A 98 0.42 -12.59 2.06
C TYR A 98 -0.26 -11.50 2.87
N LEU A 99 0.16 -11.35 4.12
CA LEU A 99 -0.17 -10.21 4.94
C LEU A 99 0.86 -9.11 4.66
N LEU A 100 0.39 -7.89 4.49
CA LEU A 100 1.26 -6.74 4.34
C LEU A 100 1.57 -6.15 5.73
N ASN A 101 2.84 -5.86 6.01
CA ASN A 101 3.28 -5.27 7.28
C ASN A 101 4.44 -4.28 7.07
N THR A 102 4.57 -3.22 7.89
CA THR A 102 5.72 -2.30 7.80
C THR A 102 6.89 -2.63 8.73
N LYS A 103 6.68 -3.50 9.71
CA LYS A 103 7.67 -3.87 10.73
C LYS A 103 8.32 -5.23 10.48
N ASP A 104 7.60 -6.12 9.79
CA ASP A 104 8.00 -7.50 9.54
C ASP A 104 7.80 -7.90 8.07
N GLY A 105 8.48 -8.97 7.65
CA GLY A 105 8.36 -9.55 6.31
C GLY A 105 9.40 -9.05 5.31
N GLU A 106 9.40 -9.66 4.13
CA GLU A 106 10.30 -9.27 3.05
C GLU A 106 9.79 -7.98 2.37
N THR A 107 10.65 -6.97 2.24
CA THR A 107 10.29 -5.70 1.60
C THR A 107 9.74 -5.91 0.19
N LEU A 108 8.62 -5.26 -0.10
CA LEU A 108 7.99 -5.32 -1.41
C LEU A 108 8.36 -4.14 -2.30
N THR A 109 8.30 -4.41 -3.60
CA THR A 109 8.32 -3.42 -4.66
C THR A 109 6.93 -3.38 -5.32
N PHE A 110 6.41 -2.19 -5.54
CA PHE A 110 5.11 -1.93 -6.15
C PHE A 110 5.29 -1.27 -7.51
N LEU A 111 4.39 -1.58 -8.44
CA LEU A 111 4.21 -0.84 -9.69
C LEU A 111 3.01 0.09 -9.53
N LEU A 112 3.25 1.40 -9.55
CA LEU A 112 2.22 2.41 -9.64
C LEU A 112 2.05 2.80 -11.11
N LYS A 113 0.86 2.52 -11.66
CA LYS A 113 0.46 2.94 -12.99
C LYS A 113 -0.83 3.74 -12.88
N GLN A 114 -0.98 4.75 -13.72
CA GLN A 114 -2.25 5.44 -13.88
C GLN A 114 -3.12 4.59 -14.80
N ASP A 115 -4.35 4.29 -14.38
CA ASP A 115 -5.32 3.65 -15.26
C ASP A 115 -5.77 4.68 -16.32
N SER A 116 -5.67 4.28 -17.59
CA SER A 116 -6.02 5.07 -18.77
C SER A 116 -7.53 5.15 -19.02
#